data_AF-A0A1M5LM42-F1
#
_entry.id   AF-A0A1M5LM42-F1
#
_cell.length_a   1.000
_cell.length_b   1.000
_cell.length_c   1.000
_cell.angle_alpha   90.00
_cell.angle_beta   90.00
_cell.angle_gamma   90.00
#
_symmetry.space_group_name_H-M   'P 1'
#
loop_
_entity.id
_entity.type
_entity.pdbx_description
1 polymer ?
#
loop_
_entity_poly.entity_id
_entity_poly.type
_entity_poly.pdbx_seq_one_letter_code
_entity_poly.pdbx_strand_id
1 'polypeptide(L)'
;MISEKLKNNSYVLYIAVIVLVIFRLLLTITIPLLDKTESRYAEIARIMWETNQWIVPEIDYGVPFWAKPPLSTWGSAVSYVIFGVNEFAARFPSFLLSILLIAITGKMVKKEGHSFYLPGFILLTMPEFLIHTGVVSTDTTLEFCIVMMMISFWKTMKSDTKTYWNYIFFVFFGLGLLAKGPLIMVLTFPPLFLWCCLDFNRFKQLFSKFSIVIGLLIAAIISVPWYYFAEQRSPGFLDYFIVGEHYKRFLEPGWKGDLYGSGHSQPKGMIWVLLIAFAFPWIQIVLYKLWKNRATIFKNEWASFLILWAFWTPVFFTISSNILHTYLLPTAIPIMFLIVYWWEDFTKKKTIIRTALIFPTAVFIAYFGFVATGQLDNKMNSDKYLLANLKAKNENREIPIYYWKDKSYSGQFYTNGKARAVQNEKQLDSVLSLNKPLFFVFPKKKQQEIPQKYLDRMTLTESNYKTSIFELK
;
A
#
# COMPACT_ATOMS: atom_id res chain seq x y z
N MET A 1 46.07 3.59 10.48
CA MET A 1 45.68 4.20 9.19
C MET A 1 44.42 3.53 8.62
N ILE A 2 43.31 3.59 9.37
CA ILE A 2 41.98 3.11 8.96
C ILE A 2 41.17 4.38 8.65
N SER A 3 41.36 5.03 7.49
CA SER A 3 40.65 6.31 7.26
C SER A 3 40.23 6.70 5.85
N GLU A 4 40.41 5.89 4.80
CA GLU A 4 39.92 6.32 3.46
C GLU A 4 39.06 5.31 2.70
N LYS A 5 39.24 3.99 2.89
CA LYS A 5 38.46 2.99 2.13
C LYS A 5 37.01 2.79 2.63
N LEU A 6 36.69 3.13 3.88
CA LEU A 6 35.33 3.01 4.43
C LEU A 6 34.45 4.26 4.17
N LYS A 7 35.03 5.42 3.84
CA LYS A 7 34.27 6.63 3.50
C LYS A 7 33.53 6.51 2.16
N ASN A 8 34.06 5.73 1.22
CA ASN A 8 33.58 5.74 -0.16
C ASN A 8 32.19 5.07 -0.32
N ASN A 9 31.92 3.98 0.41
CA ASN A 9 30.61 3.31 0.32
C ASN A 9 29.48 4.11 0.99
N SER A 10 29.76 4.77 2.11
CA SER A 10 28.73 5.55 2.82
C SER A 10 28.23 6.75 2.00
N TYR A 11 29.12 7.39 1.25
CA TYR A 11 28.74 8.50 0.36
C TYR A 11 27.94 8.02 -0.87
N VAL A 12 28.32 6.89 -1.47
CA VAL A 12 27.55 6.28 -2.57
C VAL A 12 26.15 5.86 -2.10
N LEU A 13 26.04 5.24 -0.92
CA LEU A 13 24.75 4.87 -0.34
C LEU A 13 23.89 6.11 -0.03
N TYR A 14 24.50 7.18 0.49
CA TYR A 14 23.83 8.45 0.72
C TYR A 14 23.23 9.01 -0.58
N ILE A 15 24.05 9.20 -1.62
CA ILE A 15 23.57 9.73 -2.90
C ILE A 15 22.47 8.84 -3.47
N ALA A 16 22.67 7.52 -3.49
CA ALA A 16 21.69 6.59 -4.04
C ALA A 16 20.34 6.71 -3.32
N VAL A 17 20.33 6.73 -1.98
CA VAL A 17 19.08 6.89 -1.21
C VAL A 17 18.41 8.23 -1.49
N ILE A 18 19.16 9.33 -1.50
CA ILE A 18 18.59 10.66 -1.78
C ILE A 18 17.99 10.71 -3.19
N VAL A 19 18.71 10.21 -4.20
CA VAL A 19 18.22 10.17 -5.58
C VAL A 19 16.95 9.31 -5.70
N LEU A 20 16.92 8.14 -5.06
CA LEU A 20 15.75 7.25 -5.09
C LEU A 20 14.54 7.88 -4.37
N VAL A 21 14.75 8.56 -3.24
CA VAL A 21 13.68 9.28 -2.52
C VAL A 21 13.14 10.44 -3.36
N ILE A 22 14.01 11.26 -3.95
CA ILE A 22 13.60 12.37 -4.83
C ILE A 22 12.85 11.82 -6.05
N PHE A 23 13.33 10.73 -6.64
CA PHE A 23 12.66 10.10 -7.75
C PHE A 23 11.26 9.60 -7.36
N ARG A 24 11.10 8.95 -6.19
CA ARG A 24 9.78 8.55 -5.71
C ARG A 24 8.87 9.72 -5.39
N LEU A 25 9.41 10.82 -4.85
CA LEU A 25 8.65 12.05 -4.65
C LEU A 25 8.15 12.62 -5.98
N LEU A 26 8.99 12.64 -7.03
CA LEU A 26 8.58 13.03 -8.38
C LEU A 26 7.42 12.18 -8.87
N LEU A 27 7.53 10.85 -8.78
CA LEU A 27 6.46 9.93 -9.21
C LEU A 27 5.15 10.14 -8.43
N THR A 28 5.26 10.50 -7.15
CA THR A 28 4.11 10.76 -6.27
C THR A 28 3.31 11.98 -6.76
N ILE A 29 4.00 12.95 -7.34
CA ILE A 29 3.44 14.20 -7.86
C ILE A 29 2.92 14.03 -9.30
N THR A 30 3.65 13.33 -10.17
CA THR A 30 3.42 13.37 -11.62
C THR A 30 2.55 12.24 -12.14
N ILE A 31 2.59 11.05 -11.54
CA ILE A 31 1.77 9.92 -12.00
C ILE A 31 0.30 10.19 -11.63
N PRO A 32 -0.67 10.07 -12.54
CA PRO A 32 -2.10 10.16 -12.19
C PRO A 32 -2.51 9.02 -11.25
N LEU A 33 -3.59 9.18 -10.52
CA LEU A 33 -4.15 8.08 -9.74
C LEU A 33 -4.63 6.97 -10.69
N LEU A 34 -4.19 5.74 -10.43
CA LEU A 34 -4.46 4.59 -11.29
C LEU A 34 -5.69 3.81 -10.80
N ASP A 35 -6.57 3.45 -11.74
CA ASP A 35 -7.71 2.58 -11.47
C ASP A 35 -7.27 1.09 -11.40
N LYS A 36 -8.00 0.24 -10.68
CA LYS A 36 -9.15 0.56 -9.82
C LYS A 36 -8.74 0.90 -8.38
N THR A 37 -7.60 0.41 -7.91
CA THR A 37 -7.31 0.36 -6.47
C THR A 37 -6.89 1.70 -5.88
N GLU A 38 -5.91 2.38 -6.50
CA GLU A 38 -5.34 3.61 -5.94
C GLU A 38 -6.36 4.75 -5.97
N SER A 39 -6.99 4.95 -7.13
CA SER A 39 -8.02 5.98 -7.31
C SER A 39 -9.23 5.78 -6.40
N ARG A 40 -9.62 4.53 -6.13
CA ARG A 40 -10.71 4.21 -5.19
C ARG A 40 -10.42 4.69 -3.79
N TYR A 41 -9.25 4.39 -3.24
CA TYR A 41 -8.91 4.83 -1.89
C TYR A 41 -8.71 6.34 -1.80
N ALA A 42 -8.16 6.95 -2.85
CA ALA A 42 -8.05 8.40 -2.95
C ALA A 42 -9.43 9.09 -2.98
N GLU A 43 -10.40 8.50 -3.69
CA GLU A 43 -11.77 9.00 -3.77
C GLU A 43 -12.55 8.81 -2.47
N ILE A 44 -12.46 7.64 -1.83
CA ILE A 44 -13.05 7.41 -0.50
C ILE A 44 -12.55 8.46 0.50
N ALA A 45 -11.25 8.77 0.47
CA ALA A 45 -10.68 9.81 1.32
C ALA A 45 -11.16 11.23 0.95
N ARG A 46 -11.42 11.49 -0.34
CA ARG A 46 -11.93 12.79 -0.82
C ARG A 46 -13.37 13.00 -0.36
N ILE A 47 -14.22 11.98 -0.53
CA ILE A 47 -15.61 11.98 -0.04
C ILE A 47 -15.62 12.18 1.48
N MET A 48 -14.80 11.43 2.23
CA MET A 48 -14.68 11.58 3.68
C MET A 48 -14.34 13.02 4.11
N TRP A 49 -13.38 13.65 3.42
CA TRP A 49 -12.99 15.03 3.67
C TRP A 49 -14.13 16.00 3.32
N GLU A 50 -14.77 15.83 2.16
CA GLU A 50 -15.82 16.71 1.66
C GLU A 50 -17.10 16.65 2.50
N THR A 51 -17.54 15.45 2.89
CA THR A 51 -18.81 15.23 3.59
C THR A 51 -18.68 15.32 5.11
N ASN A 52 -17.46 15.44 5.64
CA ASN A 52 -17.15 15.29 7.07
C ASN A 52 -17.62 13.94 7.67
N GLN A 53 -17.78 12.90 6.86
CA GLN A 53 -18.08 11.55 7.34
C GLN A 53 -16.78 10.81 7.74
N TRP A 54 -16.30 11.06 8.96
CA TRP A 54 -15.06 10.47 9.47
C TRP A 54 -15.21 9.07 10.08
N ILE A 55 -16.45 8.57 10.25
CA ILE A 55 -16.69 7.27 10.90
C ILE A 55 -16.87 6.16 9.87
N VAL A 56 -17.83 6.28 8.95
CA VAL A 56 -18.11 5.23 7.96
C VAL A 56 -17.51 5.67 6.62
N PRO A 57 -16.41 5.05 6.13
CA PRO A 57 -15.89 5.37 4.82
C PRO A 57 -16.95 5.10 3.74
N GLU A 58 -17.00 5.94 2.71
CA GLU A 58 -18.00 5.85 1.63
C GLU A 58 -17.30 5.63 0.29
N ILE A 59 -17.76 4.63 -0.48
CA ILE A 59 -17.23 4.34 -1.82
C ILE A 59 -17.82 5.25 -2.91
N ASP A 60 -19.00 5.79 -2.62
CA ASP A 60 -19.74 6.80 -3.36
C ASP A 60 -20.61 7.55 -2.33
N TYR A 61 -21.12 8.73 -2.65
CA TYR A 61 -21.87 9.55 -1.69
C TYR A 61 -23.05 8.77 -1.08
N GLY A 62 -23.03 8.61 0.25
CA GLY A 62 -24.04 7.87 1.01
C GLY A 62 -24.00 6.34 0.85
N VAL A 63 -22.98 5.79 0.18
CA VAL A 63 -22.80 4.34 -0.03
C VAL A 63 -21.61 3.85 0.81
N PRO A 64 -21.85 3.07 1.88
CA PRO A 64 -20.79 2.59 2.76
C PRO A 64 -19.74 1.72 2.08
N PHE A 65 -18.50 1.86 2.53
CA PHE A 65 -17.36 1.02 2.19
C PHE A 65 -16.90 0.22 3.41
N TRP A 66 -17.36 -1.02 3.51
CA TRP A 66 -17.09 -1.91 4.65
C TRP A 66 -15.82 -2.73 4.54
N ALA A 67 -15.08 -2.62 3.43
CA ALA A 67 -13.98 -3.54 3.17
C ALA A 67 -12.76 -3.31 4.06
N LYS A 68 -12.53 -2.08 4.56
CA LYS A 68 -11.31 -1.73 5.31
C LYS A 68 -11.61 -0.71 6.43
N PRO A 69 -10.88 -0.78 7.56
CA PRO A 69 -10.95 0.26 8.60
C PRO A 69 -10.26 1.56 8.14
N PRO A 70 -10.34 2.65 8.92
CA PRO A 70 -10.27 3.99 8.37
C PRO A 70 -8.86 4.59 8.38
N LEU A 71 -7.86 4.01 9.06
CA LEU A 71 -6.63 4.72 9.39
C LEU A 71 -5.85 5.23 8.16
N SER A 72 -5.79 4.41 7.10
CA SER A 72 -5.15 4.81 5.84
C SER A 72 -5.94 5.92 5.13
N THR A 73 -7.28 5.81 5.16
CA THR A 73 -8.20 6.81 4.60
C THR A 73 -8.12 8.13 5.37
N TRP A 74 -8.10 8.10 6.71
CA TRP A 74 -7.90 9.27 7.57
C TRP A 74 -6.59 9.97 7.25
N GLY A 75 -5.50 9.23 7.08
CA GLY A 75 -4.23 9.80 6.67
C GLY A 75 -4.35 10.61 5.37
N SER A 76 -5.01 10.04 4.36
CA SER A 76 -5.21 10.69 3.06
C SER A 76 -6.17 11.88 3.14
N ALA A 77 -7.26 11.76 3.90
CA ALA A 77 -8.23 12.84 4.11
C ALA A 77 -7.62 14.03 4.87
N VAL A 78 -6.84 13.78 5.93
CA VAL A 78 -6.08 14.82 6.63
C VAL A 78 -5.06 15.49 5.71
N SER A 79 -4.43 14.72 4.82
CA SER A 79 -3.51 15.26 3.82
C SER A 79 -4.22 16.22 2.84
N TYR A 80 -5.47 15.96 2.47
CA TYR A 80 -6.28 16.89 1.67
C TYR A 80 -6.58 18.20 2.39
N VAL A 81 -6.72 18.20 3.72
CA VAL A 81 -6.87 19.44 4.51
C VAL A 81 -5.63 20.34 4.37
N ILE A 82 -4.43 19.75 4.30
CA ILE A 82 -3.16 20.48 4.31
C ILE A 82 -2.74 20.91 2.89
N PHE A 83 -2.86 20.01 1.92
CA PHE A 83 -2.29 20.19 0.58
C PHE A 83 -3.35 20.38 -0.52
N GLY A 84 -4.64 20.35 -0.16
CA GLY A 84 -5.75 20.31 -1.12
C GLY A 84 -5.89 18.94 -1.80
N VAL A 85 -6.98 18.76 -2.55
CA VAL A 85 -7.26 17.51 -3.27
C VAL A 85 -6.39 17.42 -4.51
N ASN A 86 -5.39 16.55 -4.46
CA ASN A 86 -4.52 16.19 -5.59
C ASN A 86 -3.84 14.84 -5.31
N GLU A 87 -3.10 14.33 -6.29
CA GLU A 87 -2.47 13.01 -6.20
C GLU A 87 -1.33 12.95 -5.18
N PHE A 88 -0.56 14.04 -5.05
CA PHE A 88 0.48 14.12 -4.04
C PHE A 88 -0.13 14.01 -2.64
N ALA A 89 -1.20 14.77 -2.36
CA ALA A 89 -1.89 14.74 -1.10
C ALA A 89 -2.44 13.34 -0.77
N ALA A 90 -3.02 12.65 -1.76
CA ALA A 90 -3.53 11.28 -1.58
C ALA A 90 -2.44 10.29 -1.17
N ARG A 91 -1.22 10.44 -1.72
CA ARG A 91 -0.09 9.52 -1.53
C ARG A 91 0.88 9.92 -0.43
N PHE A 92 0.85 11.18 -0.01
CA PHE A 92 1.78 11.75 0.97
C PHE A 92 1.84 10.94 2.28
N PRO A 93 0.72 10.45 2.87
CA PRO A 93 0.79 9.63 4.07
C PRO A 93 1.62 8.36 3.87
N SER A 94 1.38 7.61 2.80
CA SER A 94 2.16 6.39 2.49
C SER A 94 3.64 6.72 2.25
N PHE A 95 3.93 7.80 1.51
CA PHE A 95 5.30 8.25 1.29
C PHE A 95 5.99 8.58 2.62
N LEU A 96 5.35 9.37 3.49
CA LEU A 96 5.88 9.76 4.79
C LEU A 96 6.17 8.54 5.68
N LEU A 97 5.25 7.57 5.75
CA LEU A 97 5.45 6.35 6.53
C LEU A 97 6.68 5.57 6.04
N SER A 98 6.87 5.41 4.72
CA SER A 98 8.07 4.75 4.17
C SER A 98 9.35 5.51 4.50
N ILE A 99 9.35 6.85 4.43
CA ILE A 99 10.52 7.67 4.83
C ILE A 99 10.83 7.55 6.32
N LEU A 100 9.79 7.51 7.17
CA LEU A 100 9.96 7.26 8.61
C LEU A 100 10.56 5.89 8.88
N LEU A 101 10.14 4.82 8.18
CA LEU A 101 10.75 3.50 8.31
C LEU A 101 12.23 3.51 7.93
N ILE A 102 12.61 4.17 6.84
CA ILE A 102 14.01 4.35 6.43
C ILE A 102 14.80 5.07 7.53
N ALA A 103 14.25 6.16 8.08
CA ALA A 103 14.93 6.94 9.11
C ALA A 103 15.08 6.17 10.44
N ILE A 104 14.02 5.47 10.88
CA ILE A 104 14.03 4.67 12.11
C ILE A 104 15.04 3.53 12.00
N THR A 105 14.97 2.74 10.91
CA THR A 105 15.90 1.63 10.68
C THR A 105 17.32 2.12 10.46
N GLY A 106 17.52 3.24 9.76
CA GLY A 106 18.81 3.92 9.60
C GLY A 106 19.44 4.32 10.94
N LYS A 107 18.65 4.89 11.87
CA LYS A 107 19.11 5.22 13.23
C LYS A 107 19.52 3.97 14.00
N MET A 108 18.78 2.88 13.89
CA MET A 108 19.09 1.61 14.55
C MET A 108 20.41 1.03 14.02
N VAL A 109 20.54 0.93 12.70
CA VAL A 109 21.70 0.31 12.04
C VAL A 109 22.97 1.16 12.19
N LYS A 110 22.83 2.49 12.27
CA LYS A 110 23.95 3.40 12.60
C LYS A 110 24.54 3.13 13.99
N LYS A 111 23.71 2.79 14.99
CA LYS A 111 24.19 2.48 16.35
C LYS A 111 25.03 1.20 16.40
N GLU A 112 24.81 0.29 15.47
CA GLU A 112 25.58 -0.95 15.30
C GLU A 112 26.84 -0.75 14.44
N GLY A 113 27.21 0.49 14.09
CA GLY A 113 28.45 0.82 13.38
C GLY A 113 28.36 0.81 11.85
N HIS A 114 27.18 0.57 11.26
CA HIS A 114 26.98 0.63 9.81
C HIS A 114 26.56 2.02 9.31
N SER A 115 26.51 2.21 7.99
CA SER A 115 25.97 3.45 7.39
C SER A 115 24.48 3.61 7.69
N PHE A 116 24.08 4.82 8.09
CA PHE A 116 22.67 5.22 8.26
C PHE A 116 21.83 4.95 7.00
N TYR A 117 22.43 5.09 5.82
CA TYR A 117 21.75 4.96 4.52
C TYR A 117 21.66 3.52 4.02
N LEU A 118 22.33 2.55 4.66
CA LEU A 118 22.31 1.17 4.21
C LEU A 118 20.89 0.56 4.23
N PRO A 119 20.08 0.71 5.30
CA PRO A 119 18.69 0.24 5.29
C PRO A 119 17.85 0.86 4.17
N GLY A 120 17.95 2.19 4.01
CA GLY A 120 17.23 2.90 2.95
C GLY A 120 17.61 2.43 1.56
N PHE A 121 18.90 2.16 1.33
CA PHE A 121 19.37 1.62 0.05
C PHE A 121 18.79 0.24 -0.23
N ILE A 122 18.83 -0.66 0.76
CA ILE A 122 18.29 -2.02 0.61
C ILE A 122 16.78 -1.97 0.35
N LEU A 123 16.03 -1.20 1.13
CA LEU A 123 14.58 -1.08 0.98
C LEU A 123 14.19 -0.45 -0.36
N LEU A 124 14.77 0.69 -0.74
CA LEU A 124 14.43 1.39 -2.00
C LEU A 124 14.94 0.67 -3.27
N THR A 125 15.73 -0.40 -3.11
CA THR A 125 16.12 -1.27 -4.23
C THR A 125 15.34 -2.59 -4.26
N MET A 126 14.48 -2.86 -3.28
CA MET A 126 13.46 -3.91 -3.37
C MET A 126 12.28 -3.41 -4.20
N PRO A 127 11.84 -4.15 -5.24
CA PRO A 127 10.69 -3.77 -6.03
C PRO A 127 9.44 -3.45 -5.22
N GLU A 128 9.07 -4.30 -4.24
CA GLU A 128 7.86 -4.11 -3.44
C GLU A 128 7.87 -2.77 -2.70
N PHE A 129 8.94 -2.51 -1.95
CA PHE A 129 9.04 -1.32 -1.11
C PHE A 129 9.17 -0.05 -1.97
N LEU A 130 9.93 -0.09 -3.06
CA LEU A 130 10.05 1.03 -3.98
C LEU A 130 8.71 1.40 -4.62
N ILE A 131 7.95 0.42 -5.10
CA ILE A 131 6.65 0.63 -5.74
C ILE A 131 5.67 1.24 -4.73
N HIS A 132 5.62 0.72 -3.50
CA HIS A 132 4.68 1.14 -2.46
C HIS A 132 5.09 2.40 -1.68
N THR A 133 6.31 2.91 -1.89
CA THR A 133 6.73 4.22 -1.36
C THR A 133 5.97 5.33 -2.07
N GLY A 134 4.86 5.80 -1.49
CA GLY A 134 4.00 6.84 -2.07
C GLY A 134 2.93 6.29 -3.03
N VAL A 135 2.34 5.14 -2.74
CA VAL A 135 1.08 4.67 -3.37
C VAL A 135 -0.04 4.71 -2.33
N VAL A 136 -1.25 5.11 -2.73
CA VAL A 136 -2.42 5.10 -1.85
C VAL A 136 -2.79 3.65 -1.53
N SER A 137 -2.42 3.19 -0.33
CA SER A 137 -2.64 1.80 0.08
C SER A 137 -2.77 1.65 1.60
N THR A 138 -3.66 0.76 2.00
CA THR A 138 -3.79 0.30 3.39
C THR A 138 -2.61 -0.57 3.83
N ASP A 139 -1.88 -1.17 2.87
CA ASP A 139 -0.74 -2.05 3.13
C ASP A 139 0.44 -1.30 3.76
N THR A 140 0.75 -0.09 3.30
CA THR A 140 1.85 0.73 3.83
C THR A 140 1.60 1.16 5.27
N THR A 141 0.34 1.50 5.61
CA THR A 141 -0.06 1.81 6.98
C THR A 141 0.05 0.58 7.89
N LEU A 142 -0.38 -0.59 7.41
CA LEU A 142 -0.23 -1.84 8.14
C LEU A 142 1.25 -2.22 8.33
N GLU A 143 2.06 -2.11 7.28
CA GLU A 143 3.52 -2.32 7.35
C GLU A 143 4.13 -1.49 8.47
N PHE A 144 3.84 -0.18 8.50
CA PHE A 144 4.36 0.69 9.55
C PHE A 144 3.99 0.20 10.95
N CYS A 145 2.73 -0.19 11.15
CA CYS A 145 2.25 -0.71 12.44
C CYS A 145 2.96 -2.02 12.81
N ILE A 146 3.07 -2.98 11.88
CA ILE A 146 3.79 -4.24 12.08
C ILE A 146 5.24 -3.97 12.48
N VAL A 147 5.94 -3.11 11.75
CA VAL A 147 7.36 -2.82 11.99
C VAL A 147 7.55 -2.20 13.37
N MET A 148 6.71 -1.24 13.73
CA MET A 148 6.75 -0.62 15.05
C MET A 148 6.42 -1.62 16.15
N MET A 149 5.46 -2.53 15.96
CA MET A 149 5.22 -3.64 16.90
C MET A 149 6.45 -4.55 17.03
N MET A 150 7.02 -5.02 15.93
CA MET A 150 8.14 -5.97 15.94
C MET A 150 9.41 -5.36 16.55
N ILE A 151 9.73 -4.10 16.23
CA ILE A 151 10.86 -3.37 16.84
C ILE A 151 10.61 -3.14 18.33
N SER A 152 9.40 -2.71 18.71
CA SER A 152 9.03 -2.47 20.12
C SER A 152 9.09 -3.73 20.94
N PHE A 153 8.64 -4.85 20.36
CA PHE A 153 8.73 -6.16 20.98
C PHE A 153 10.19 -6.53 21.26
N TRP A 154 11.04 -6.45 20.22
CA TRP A 154 12.46 -6.75 20.36
C TRP A 154 13.14 -5.88 21.42
N LYS A 155 12.90 -4.56 21.39
CA LYS A 155 13.45 -3.62 22.38
C LYS A 155 12.98 -3.90 23.79
N THR A 156 11.72 -4.28 23.97
CA THR A 156 11.16 -4.65 25.28
C THR A 156 11.81 -5.93 25.80
N MET A 157 11.91 -6.97 24.97
CA MET A 157 12.52 -8.25 25.34
C MET A 157 14.02 -8.13 25.64
N LYS A 158 14.71 -7.17 25.02
CA LYS A 158 16.13 -6.90 25.25
C LYS A 158 16.44 -5.96 26.41
N SER A 159 15.44 -5.29 26.94
CA SER A 159 15.60 -4.43 28.11
C SER A 159 15.52 -5.25 29.39
N ASP A 160 16.31 -4.88 30.39
CA ASP A 160 16.23 -5.48 31.74
C ASP A 160 15.01 -4.99 32.51
N THR A 161 14.55 -3.76 32.20
CA THR A 161 13.40 -3.13 32.83
C THR A 161 12.28 -2.86 31.83
N LYS A 162 11.06 -2.64 32.33
CA LYS A 162 9.94 -2.17 31.51
C LYS A 162 10.25 -0.77 30.97
N THR A 163 10.32 -0.65 29.66
CA THR A 163 10.57 0.63 28.96
C THR A 163 9.34 1.06 28.18
N TYR A 164 9.27 2.32 27.74
CA TYR A 164 8.13 2.83 26.95
C TYR A 164 7.82 2.00 25.70
N TRP A 165 8.78 1.21 25.18
CA TRP A 165 8.59 0.29 24.06
C TRP A 165 7.48 -0.72 24.32
N ASN A 166 7.27 -1.16 25.56
CA ASN A 166 6.18 -2.09 25.86
C ASN A 166 4.82 -1.46 25.55
N TYR A 167 4.64 -0.15 25.78
CA TYR A 167 3.41 0.58 25.45
C TYR A 167 3.30 0.91 23.97
N ILE A 168 4.41 1.29 23.32
CA ILE A 168 4.44 1.51 21.86
C ILE A 168 3.96 0.27 21.11
N PHE A 169 4.34 -0.93 21.56
CA PHE A 169 3.82 -2.19 21.00
C PHE A 169 2.29 -2.21 20.95
N PHE A 170 1.63 -1.86 22.05
CA PHE A 170 0.16 -1.87 22.13
C PHE A 170 -0.50 -0.70 21.42
N VAL A 171 0.16 0.47 21.36
CA VAL A 171 -0.31 1.60 20.54
C VAL A 171 -0.39 1.18 19.07
N PHE A 172 0.68 0.58 18.53
CA PHE A 172 0.69 0.13 17.15
C PHE A 172 -0.13 -1.14 16.91
N PHE A 173 -0.40 -1.92 17.96
CA PHE A 173 -1.41 -2.98 17.87
C PHE A 173 -2.82 -2.39 17.64
N GLY A 174 -3.23 -1.40 18.44
CA GLY A 174 -4.51 -0.69 18.25
C GLY A 174 -4.59 0.03 16.89
N LEU A 175 -3.54 0.74 16.48
CA LEU A 175 -3.48 1.38 15.17
C LEU A 175 -3.50 0.37 14.02
N GLY A 176 -2.82 -0.77 14.17
CA GLY A 176 -2.83 -1.84 13.17
C GLY A 176 -4.22 -2.45 12.96
N LEU A 177 -5.02 -2.55 14.04
CA LEU A 177 -6.43 -2.94 13.95
C LEU A 177 -7.24 -1.91 13.15
N LEU A 178 -6.93 -0.62 13.25
CA LEU A 178 -7.53 0.44 12.42
C LEU A 178 -6.90 0.60 11.02
N ALA A 179 -5.78 -0.05 10.75
CA ALA A 179 -5.17 -0.06 9.42
C ALA A 179 -5.81 -1.13 8.52
N LYS A 180 -5.89 -2.37 9.03
CA LYS A 180 -6.33 -3.53 8.24
C LYS A 180 -6.97 -4.64 9.07
N GLY A 181 -7.54 -4.30 10.21
CA GLY A 181 -8.31 -5.24 11.03
C GLY A 181 -7.47 -6.33 11.68
N PRO A 182 -8.08 -7.51 11.93
CA PRO A 182 -7.43 -8.64 12.60
C PRO A 182 -6.13 -9.13 11.96
N LEU A 183 -5.86 -8.79 10.70
CA LEU A 183 -4.64 -9.19 10.00
C LEU A 183 -3.36 -8.78 10.73
N ILE A 184 -3.37 -7.68 11.49
CA ILE A 184 -2.24 -7.28 12.33
C ILE A 184 -1.85 -8.36 13.35
N MET A 185 -2.82 -9.04 13.97
CA MET A 185 -2.57 -10.14 14.91
C MET A 185 -1.99 -11.33 14.19
N VAL A 186 -2.60 -11.69 13.06
CA VAL A 186 -2.21 -12.84 12.25
C VAL A 186 -0.77 -12.73 11.77
N LEU A 187 -0.31 -11.52 11.40
CA LEU A 187 1.03 -11.32 10.87
C LEU A 187 2.10 -11.06 11.94
N THR A 188 1.71 -10.75 13.19
CA THR A 188 2.68 -10.41 14.26
C THR A 188 2.72 -11.44 15.38
N PHE A 189 1.59 -11.88 15.94
CA PHE A 189 1.61 -12.73 17.14
C PHE A 189 2.21 -14.12 16.89
N PRO A 190 1.91 -14.84 15.79
CA PRO A 190 2.51 -16.14 15.56
C PRO A 190 4.04 -16.13 15.44
N PRO A 191 4.71 -15.26 14.66
CA PRO A 191 6.18 -15.26 14.62
C PRO A 191 6.80 -14.86 15.96
N LEU A 192 6.16 -13.96 16.71
CA LEU A 192 6.59 -13.60 18.08
C LEU A 192 6.47 -14.78 19.04
N PHE A 193 5.35 -15.50 19.00
CA PHE A 193 5.10 -16.69 19.79
C PHE A 193 6.12 -17.79 19.47
N LEU A 194 6.32 -18.10 18.19
CA LEU A 194 7.30 -19.09 17.75
C LEU A 194 8.71 -18.73 18.22
N TRP A 195 9.10 -17.45 18.19
CA TRP A 195 10.42 -17.01 18.65
C TRP A 195 10.57 -17.15 20.17
N CYS A 196 9.53 -16.87 20.95
CA CYS A 196 9.50 -17.12 22.38
C CYS A 196 9.57 -18.62 22.70
N CYS A 197 8.97 -19.49 21.88
CA CYS A 197 9.03 -20.94 22.08
C CYS A 197 10.42 -21.55 21.82
N LEU A 198 11.33 -20.83 21.15
CA LEU A 198 12.72 -21.28 20.97
C LEU A 198 13.51 -21.30 22.30
N ASP A 199 13.08 -20.53 23.31
CA ASP A 199 13.64 -20.53 24.66
C ASP A 199 12.55 -20.23 25.69
N PHE A 200 12.21 -21.23 26.50
CA PHE A 200 11.14 -21.15 27.49
C PHE A 200 11.31 -19.99 28.48
N ASN A 201 12.54 -19.52 28.73
CA ASN A 201 12.78 -18.35 29.56
C ASN A 201 12.27 -17.06 28.93
N ARG A 202 12.36 -16.91 27.60
CA ARG A 202 11.80 -15.77 26.87
C ARG A 202 10.28 -15.73 27.00
N PHE A 203 9.63 -16.89 26.90
CA PHE A 203 8.18 -16.99 27.08
C PHE A 203 7.75 -16.54 28.48
N LYS A 204 8.44 -16.99 29.53
CA LYS A 204 8.17 -16.52 30.91
C LYS A 204 8.38 -15.02 31.08
N GLN A 205 9.46 -14.48 30.51
CA GLN A 205 9.79 -13.06 30.59
C GLN A 205 8.73 -12.15 29.93
N LEU A 206 7.91 -12.66 29.02
CA LEU A 206 6.87 -11.87 28.36
C LEU A 206 5.90 -11.26 29.40
N PHE A 207 5.49 -12.06 30.40
CA PHE A 207 4.55 -11.61 31.44
C PHE A 207 5.16 -10.62 32.42
N SER A 208 6.48 -10.66 32.63
CA SER A 208 7.17 -9.70 33.50
C SER A 208 7.58 -8.42 32.76
N LYS A 209 7.92 -8.50 31.48
CA LYS A 209 8.41 -7.37 30.68
C LYS A 209 7.29 -6.56 30.01
N PHE A 210 6.14 -7.17 29.71
CA PHE A 210 5.00 -6.47 29.14
C PHE A 210 3.95 -6.15 30.20
N SER A 211 3.45 -4.92 30.19
CA SER A 211 2.27 -4.55 30.98
C SER A 211 1.00 -4.93 30.23
N ILE A 212 0.71 -6.24 30.13
CA ILE A 212 -0.32 -6.80 29.24
C ILE A 212 -1.70 -6.16 29.45
N VAL A 213 -2.17 -6.04 30.70
CA VAL A 213 -3.51 -5.49 31.00
C VAL A 213 -3.61 -4.03 30.53
N ILE A 214 -2.67 -3.19 30.97
CA ILE A 214 -2.62 -1.77 30.58
C ILE A 214 -2.45 -1.63 29.06
N GLY A 215 -1.61 -2.49 28.47
CA GLY A 215 -1.39 -2.55 27.04
C GLY A 215 -2.65 -2.86 26.24
N LEU A 216 -3.40 -3.89 26.63
CA LEU A 216 -4.66 -4.23 25.99
C LEU A 216 -5.69 -3.10 26.15
N LEU A 217 -5.72 -2.41 27.29
CA LEU A 217 -6.55 -1.22 27.47
C LEU A 217 -6.15 -0.09 26.50
N ILE A 218 -4.85 0.17 26.29
CA ILE A 218 -4.36 1.15 25.32
C ILE A 218 -4.82 0.77 23.90
N ALA A 219 -4.62 -0.49 23.49
CA ALA A 219 -5.04 -0.95 22.18
C ALA A 219 -6.56 -0.83 22.01
N ALA A 220 -7.33 -1.19 23.03
CA ALA A 220 -8.79 -1.10 23.02
C ALA A 220 -9.28 0.35 22.90
N ILE A 221 -8.70 1.28 23.68
CA ILE A 221 -9.05 2.71 23.61
C ILE A 221 -8.78 3.28 22.21
N ILE A 222 -7.73 2.83 21.54
CA ILE A 222 -7.41 3.26 20.18
C ILE A 222 -8.41 2.68 19.17
N SER A 223 -8.67 1.37 19.19
CA SER A 223 -9.40 0.72 18.10
C SER A 223 -10.90 0.57 18.33
N VAL A 224 -11.31 0.18 19.54
CA VAL A 224 -12.71 -0.22 19.82
C VAL A 224 -13.72 0.90 19.58
N PRO A 225 -13.46 2.18 19.94
CA PRO A 225 -14.44 3.25 19.70
C PRO A 225 -14.86 3.35 18.24
N TRP A 226 -13.91 3.25 17.30
CA TRP A 226 -14.24 3.32 15.88
C TRP A 226 -15.08 2.11 15.44
N TYR A 227 -14.69 0.89 15.81
CA TYR A 227 -15.47 -0.32 15.46
C TYR A 227 -16.90 -0.24 15.99
N TYR A 228 -17.07 0.25 17.22
CA TYR A 228 -18.38 0.46 17.83
C TYR A 228 -19.21 1.48 17.04
N PHE A 229 -18.68 2.66 16.74
CA PHE A 229 -19.42 3.68 16.01
C PHE A 229 -19.67 3.33 14.54
N ALA A 230 -18.77 2.57 13.90
CA ALA A 230 -18.96 2.07 12.55
C ALA A 230 -20.15 1.11 12.48
N GLU A 231 -20.26 0.18 13.42
CA GLU A 231 -21.42 -0.73 13.52
C GLU A 231 -22.71 0.02 13.84
N GLN A 232 -22.68 0.96 14.79
CA GLN A 232 -23.87 1.74 15.17
C GLN A 232 -24.42 2.58 14.00
N ARG A 233 -23.54 3.17 13.18
CA ARG A 233 -23.94 4.00 12.03
C ARG A 233 -24.24 3.19 10.77
N SER A 234 -23.70 1.99 10.67
CA SER A 234 -23.87 1.12 9.51
C SER A 234 -23.99 -0.33 9.96
N PRO A 235 -25.16 -0.73 10.52
CA PRO A 235 -25.35 -2.07 11.08
C PRO A 235 -25.09 -3.18 10.06
N GLY A 236 -24.43 -4.24 10.50
CA GLY A 236 -23.96 -5.34 9.65
C GLY A 236 -22.52 -5.19 9.17
N PHE A 237 -21.87 -4.05 9.44
CA PHE A 237 -20.46 -3.81 9.12
C PHE A 237 -19.55 -4.88 9.74
N LEU A 238 -19.71 -5.20 11.02
CA LEU A 238 -18.83 -6.15 11.72
C LEU A 238 -18.97 -7.57 11.18
N ASP A 239 -20.19 -8.03 10.86
CA ASP A 239 -20.41 -9.34 10.25
C ASP A 239 -19.74 -9.39 8.88
N TYR A 240 -19.97 -8.38 8.04
CA TYR A 240 -19.33 -8.31 6.73
C TYR A 240 -17.79 -8.26 6.82
N PHE A 241 -17.25 -7.37 7.66
CA PHE A 241 -15.83 -7.09 7.73
C PHE A 241 -15.04 -8.22 8.42
N ILE A 242 -15.54 -8.77 9.52
CA ILE A 242 -14.83 -9.82 10.25
C ILE A 242 -15.09 -11.19 9.61
N VAL A 243 -16.36 -11.55 9.36
CA VAL A 243 -16.70 -12.88 8.86
C VAL A 243 -16.51 -12.96 7.35
N GLY A 244 -17.02 -12.01 6.59
CA GLY A 244 -16.87 -11.98 5.13
C GLY A 244 -15.43 -11.75 4.70
N GLU A 245 -14.89 -10.58 4.99
CA GLU A 245 -13.61 -10.10 4.45
C GLU A 245 -12.36 -10.80 5.02
N HIS A 246 -12.41 -11.40 6.22
CA HIS A 246 -11.26 -12.10 6.81
C HIS A 246 -11.42 -13.62 6.80
N TYR A 247 -12.55 -14.14 7.29
CA TYR A 247 -12.73 -15.59 7.40
C TYR A 247 -13.09 -16.23 6.06
N LYS A 248 -14.23 -15.85 5.47
CA LYS A 248 -14.70 -16.41 4.19
C LYS A 248 -13.73 -16.13 3.05
N ARG A 249 -13.25 -14.88 2.92
CA ARG A 249 -12.28 -14.50 1.87
C ARG A 249 -10.96 -15.28 1.94
N PHE A 250 -10.51 -15.69 3.13
CA PHE A 250 -9.27 -16.46 3.29
C PHE A 250 -9.46 -17.95 2.95
N LEU A 251 -10.59 -18.53 3.39
CA LEU A 251 -10.86 -19.98 3.29
C LEU A 251 -11.57 -20.39 2.00
N GLU A 252 -12.39 -19.51 1.41
CA GLU A 252 -13.22 -19.78 0.24
C GLU A 252 -12.58 -19.19 -1.04
N PRO A 253 -12.00 -20.02 -1.93
CA PRO A 253 -11.50 -19.55 -3.21
C PRO A 253 -12.63 -18.93 -4.04
N GLY A 254 -12.43 -17.71 -4.55
CA GLY A 254 -13.43 -17.04 -5.39
C GLY A 254 -14.70 -16.61 -4.64
N TRP A 255 -14.62 -16.35 -3.34
CA TRP A 255 -15.72 -15.83 -2.51
C TRP A 255 -16.55 -14.77 -3.24
N LYS A 256 -17.85 -15.05 -3.42
CA LYS A 256 -18.81 -14.23 -4.20
C LYS A 256 -19.41 -13.06 -3.42
N GLY A 257 -19.10 -12.93 -2.13
CA GLY A 257 -19.59 -11.85 -1.28
C GLY A 257 -18.72 -10.58 -1.29
N ASP A 258 -17.68 -10.52 -2.13
CA ASP A 258 -16.87 -9.31 -2.28
C ASP A 258 -17.72 -8.22 -2.97
N LEU A 259 -18.16 -7.24 -2.19
CA LEU A 259 -19.01 -6.14 -2.66
C LEU A 259 -18.21 -5.15 -3.51
N TYR A 260 -16.88 -5.22 -3.48
CA TYR A 260 -15.99 -4.16 -3.94
C TYR A 260 -14.92 -4.65 -4.94
N GLY A 261 -15.01 -5.89 -5.42
CA GLY A 261 -14.11 -6.44 -6.43
C GLY A 261 -14.24 -7.95 -6.64
N SER A 262 -13.42 -8.49 -7.54
CA SER A 262 -13.25 -9.95 -7.71
C SER A 262 -11.96 -10.39 -7.03
N GLY A 263 -12.01 -11.49 -6.27
CA GLY A 263 -10.82 -12.12 -5.70
C GLY A 263 -9.78 -12.45 -6.78
N HIS A 264 -8.53 -12.05 -6.55
CA HIS A 264 -7.42 -12.43 -7.44
C HIS A 264 -7.00 -13.85 -7.10
N SER A 265 -7.65 -14.82 -7.74
CA SER A 265 -7.30 -16.23 -7.56
C SER A 265 -5.93 -16.50 -8.19
N GLN A 266 -4.96 -16.85 -7.36
CA GLN A 266 -3.62 -17.27 -7.74
C GLN A 266 -3.42 -18.73 -7.35
N PRO A 267 -2.52 -19.46 -8.03
CA PRO A 267 -2.11 -20.79 -7.62
C PRO A 267 -1.61 -20.79 -6.16
N LYS A 268 -1.93 -21.84 -5.39
CA LYS A 268 -1.40 -22.00 -4.03
C LYS A 268 0.13 -21.98 -4.05
N GLY A 269 0.73 -21.31 -3.08
CA GLY A 269 2.19 -21.10 -3.02
C GLY A 269 2.75 -20.00 -3.93
N MET A 270 1.94 -19.35 -4.79
CA MET A 270 2.39 -18.23 -5.64
C MET A 270 3.02 -17.09 -4.83
N ILE A 271 2.67 -16.95 -3.55
CA ILE A 271 3.28 -15.97 -2.63
C ILE A 271 4.80 -16.11 -2.52
N TRP A 272 5.37 -17.31 -2.67
CA TRP A 272 6.81 -17.53 -2.65
C TRP A 272 7.49 -17.01 -3.93
N VAL A 273 6.83 -17.17 -5.08
CA VAL A 273 7.30 -16.61 -6.36
C VAL A 273 7.26 -15.08 -6.29
N LEU A 274 6.17 -14.53 -5.75
CA LEU A 274 6.05 -13.09 -5.52
C LEU A 274 7.15 -12.59 -4.57
N LEU A 275 7.46 -13.32 -3.50
CA LEU A 275 8.56 -12.96 -2.59
C LEU A 275 9.90 -12.90 -3.33
N ILE A 276 10.23 -13.92 -4.13
CA ILE A 276 11.47 -13.96 -4.91
C ILE A 276 11.54 -12.78 -5.89
N ALA A 277 10.45 -12.47 -6.59
CA ALA A 277 10.40 -11.40 -7.57
C ALA A 277 10.46 -10.01 -6.93
N PHE A 278 9.65 -9.77 -5.89
CA PHE A 278 9.42 -8.44 -5.35
C PHE A 278 10.36 -8.03 -4.21
N ALA A 279 11.09 -8.99 -3.61
CA ALA A 279 12.21 -8.71 -2.70
C ALA A 279 13.59 -8.91 -3.37
N PHE A 280 13.62 -9.00 -4.70
CA PHE A 280 14.87 -9.05 -5.49
C PHE A 280 15.74 -7.79 -5.25
N PRO A 281 17.08 -7.91 -5.27
CA PRO A 281 17.89 -9.14 -5.27
C PRO A 281 18.16 -9.69 -3.86
N TRP A 282 17.60 -9.05 -2.84
CA TRP A 282 17.99 -9.24 -1.46
C TRP A 282 17.51 -10.56 -0.88
N ILE A 283 16.30 -11.00 -1.22
CA ILE A 283 15.80 -12.30 -0.75
C ILE A 283 16.66 -13.46 -1.24
N GLN A 284 17.17 -13.41 -2.48
CA GLN A 284 18.06 -14.44 -3.03
C GLN A 284 19.34 -14.55 -2.21
N ILE A 285 19.91 -13.39 -1.82
CA ILE A 285 21.09 -13.33 -0.96
C ILE A 285 20.77 -13.88 0.44
N VAL A 286 19.63 -13.52 1.01
CA VAL A 286 19.16 -14.05 2.30
C VAL A 286 19.02 -15.57 2.25
N LEU A 287 18.33 -16.11 1.25
CA LEU A 287 18.13 -17.56 1.09
C LEU A 287 19.48 -18.31 0.97
N TYR A 288 20.42 -17.77 0.20
CA TYR A 288 21.77 -18.34 0.10
C TYR A 288 22.51 -18.33 1.45
N LYS A 289 22.47 -17.22 2.19
CA LYS A 289 23.11 -17.09 3.50
C LYS A 289 22.47 -17.99 4.55
N LEU A 290 21.15 -18.14 4.53
CA LEU A 290 20.42 -19.07 5.39
C LEU A 290 20.83 -20.52 5.11
N TRP A 291 20.91 -20.90 3.84
CA TRP A 291 21.35 -22.25 3.45
C TRP A 291 22.77 -22.56 3.93
N LYS A 292 23.70 -21.59 3.78
CA LYS A 292 25.09 -21.72 4.21
C LYS A 292 25.24 -21.82 5.73
N ASN A 293 24.43 -21.07 6.48
CA ASN A 293 24.52 -20.96 7.95
C ASN A 293 23.44 -21.74 8.71
N ARG A 294 22.74 -22.69 8.05
CA ARG A 294 21.55 -23.38 8.57
C ARG A 294 21.74 -24.06 9.93
N ALA A 295 22.96 -24.51 10.25
CA ALA A 295 23.27 -25.22 11.49
C ALA A 295 23.38 -24.29 12.72
N THR A 296 23.61 -22.99 12.53
CA THR A 296 23.90 -22.05 13.63
C THR A 296 22.95 -20.87 13.67
N ILE A 297 22.20 -20.58 12.61
CA ILE A 297 21.47 -19.32 12.49
C ILE A 297 20.38 -19.15 13.55
N PHE A 298 19.73 -20.23 13.96
CA PHE A 298 18.70 -20.19 15.02
C PHE A 298 19.29 -20.06 16.45
N LYS A 299 20.61 -20.20 16.62
CA LYS A 299 21.28 -19.93 17.89
C LYS A 299 21.44 -18.44 18.17
N ASN A 300 21.48 -17.60 17.12
CA ASN A 300 21.52 -16.16 17.27
C ASN A 300 20.08 -15.63 17.48
N GLU A 301 19.87 -14.93 18.58
CA GLU A 301 18.53 -14.46 18.96
C GLU A 301 17.93 -13.46 17.98
N TRP A 302 18.76 -12.57 17.42
CA TRP A 302 18.32 -11.55 16.47
C TRP A 302 18.03 -12.17 15.11
N ALA A 303 18.93 -13.01 14.61
CA ALA A 303 18.72 -13.69 13.34
C ALA A 303 17.49 -14.60 13.36
N SER A 304 17.29 -15.39 14.42
CA SER A 304 16.08 -16.23 14.57
C SER A 304 14.79 -15.41 14.60
N PHE A 305 14.79 -14.26 15.30
CA PHE A 305 13.66 -13.33 15.34
C PHE A 305 13.31 -12.82 13.94
N LEU A 306 14.32 -12.35 13.20
CA LEU A 306 14.13 -11.83 11.84
C LEU A 306 13.70 -12.89 10.85
N ILE A 307 14.19 -14.13 10.96
CA ILE A 307 13.79 -15.24 10.09
C ILE A 307 12.32 -15.56 10.30
N LEU A 308 11.88 -15.72 11.56
CA LEU A 308 10.48 -16.00 11.85
C LEU A 308 9.58 -14.86 11.36
N TRP A 309 10.00 -13.61 11.54
CA TRP A 309 9.28 -12.46 10.99
C TRP A 309 9.22 -12.48 9.44
N ALA A 310 10.36 -12.65 8.76
CA ALA A 310 10.44 -12.60 7.30
C ALA A 310 9.60 -13.70 6.63
N PHE A 311 9.61 -14.92 7.19
CA PHE A 311 9.03 -16.09 6.53
C PHE A 311 7.64 -16.47 7.04
N TRP A 312 7.17 -15.93 8.16
CA TRP A 312 5.82 -16.22 8.63
C TRP A 312 4.74 -15.82 7.62
N THR A 313 4.84 -14.61 7.06
CA THR A 313 3.84 -14.10 6.10
C THR A 313 3.68 -15.00 4.86
N PRO A 314 4.75 -15.36 4.12
CA PRO A 314 4.62 -16.27 2.99
C PRO A 314 4.18 -17.68 3.41
N VAL A 315 4.61 -18.18 4.58
CA VAL A 315 4.11 -19.47 5.12
C VAL A 315 2.59 -19.42 5.33
N PHE A 316 2.09 -18.39 6.01
CA PHE A 316 0.66 -18.22 6.28
C PHE A 316 -0.18 -18.15 5.00
N PHE A 317 0.27 -17.38 4.00
CA PHE A 317 -0.44 -17.24 2.73
C PHE A 317 -0.20 -18.38 1.72
N THR A 318 0.62 -19.40 2.05
CA THR A 318 0.89 -20.53 1.14
C THR A 318 -0.40 -21.27 0.77
N ILE A 319 -1.33 -21.40 1.71
CA ILE A 319 -2.60 -22.12 1.53
C ILE A 319 -3.71 -21.26 0.93
N SER A 320 -3.55 -19.93 0.90
CA SER A 320 -4.56 -19.01 0.40
C SER A 320 -4.48 -18.86 -1.12
N SER A 321 -5.64 -18.89 -1.77
CA SER A 321 -5.74 -18.62 -3.22
C SER A 321 -5.97 -17.12 -3.52
N ASN A 322 -6.48 -16.34 -2.56
CA ASN A 322 -6.77 -14.92 -2.72
C ASN A 322 -5.59 -14.07 -2.21
N ILE A 323 -4.49 -14.03 -2.96
CA ILE A 323 -3.25 -13.32 -2.56
C ILE A 323 -2.96 -12.12 -3.46
N LEU A 324 -2.36 -11.10 -2.84
CA LEU A 324 -1.80 -9.92 -3.51
C LEU A 324 -0.31 -9.83 -3.14
N HIS A 325 0.51 -9.32 -4.05
CA HIS A 325 1.94 -9.12 -3.80
C HIS A 325 2.18 -8.19 -2.59
N THR A 326 1.29 -7.22 -2.39
CA THR A 326 1.36 -6.23 -1.30
C THR A 326 1.34 -6.83 0.10
N TYR A 327 0.86 -8.07 0.25
CA TYR A 327 0.89 -8.77 1.53
C TYR A 327 2.31 -9.05 2.01
N LEU A 328 3.29 -9.05 1.11
CA LEU A 328 4.71 -9.24 1.42
C LEU A 328 5.41 -7.96 1.84
N LEU A 329 4.80 -6.79 1.71
CA LEU A 329 5.43 -5.51 2.04
C LEU A 329 6.05 -5.51 3.46
N PRO A 330 5.38 -6.01 4.52
CA PRO A 330 5.98 -6.09 5.86
C PRO A 330 7.22 -6.98 5.98
N THR A 331 7.48 -7.88 5.02
CA THR A 331 8.66 -8.76 5.01
C THR A 331 9.94 -8.04 4.53
N ALA A 332 9.82 -6.89 3.88
CA ALA A 332 10.96 -6.10 3.40
C ALA A 332 11.92 -5.72 4.53
N ILE A 333 11.38 -5.37 5.69
CA ILE A 333 12.13 -4.90 6.86
C ILE A 333 12.99 -6.00 7.51
N PRO A 334 12.46 -7.19 7.85
CA PRO A 334 13.32 -8.26 8.37
C PRO A 334 14.32 -8.78 7.33
N ILE A 335 13.98 -8.80 6.04
CA ILE A 335 14.94 -9.12 4.97
C ILE A 335 16.08 -8.08 4.97
N MET A 336 15.75 -6.78 5.06
CA MET A 336 16.75 -5.72 5.15
C MET A 336 17.66 -5.91 6.36
N PHE A 337 17.11 -6.18 7.55
CA PHE A 337 17.93 -6.38 8.74
C PHE A 337 18.82 -7.64 8.65
N LEU A 338 18.37 -8.72 7.99
CA LEU A 338 19.19 -9.90 7.71
C LEU A 338 20.35 -9.57 6.76
N ILE A 339 20.12 -8.75 5.73
CA ILE A 339 21.20 -8.27 4.86
C ILE A 339 22.20 -7.42 5.63
N VAL A 340 21.73 -6.52 6.50
CA VAL A 340 22.59 -5.70 7.37
C VAL A 340 23.43 -6.60 8.29
N TYR A 341 22.81 -7.62 8.90
CA TYR A 341 23.49 -8.57 9.78
C TYR A 341 24.67 -9.27 9.10
N TRP A 342 24.56 -9.61 7.81
CA TRP A 342 25.65 -10.21 7.03
C TRP A 342 26.47 -9.21 6.21
N TRP A 343 26.28 -7.90 6.41
CA TRP A 343 26.81 -6.89 5.50
C TRP A 343 28.34 -6.92 5.40
N GLU A 344 29.03 -7.16 6.51
CA GLU A 344 30.50 -7.20 6.54
C GLU A 344 31.10 -8.48 5.95
N ASP A 345 30.33 -9.57 5.89
CA ASP A 345 30.78 -10.81 5.28
C ASP A 345 30.91 -10.72 3.75
N PHE A 346 30.28 -9.72 3.12
CA PHE A 346 30.24 -9.61 1.67
C PHE A 346 31.55 -9.03 1.12
N THR A 347 32.28 -9.84 0.34
CA THR A 347 33.51 -9.40 -0.33
C THR A 347 33.23 -8.61 -1.62
N LYS A 348 32.15 -8.93 -2.34
CA LYS A 348 31.77 -8.29 -3.62
C LYS A 348 30.64 -7.25 -3.47
N LYS A 349 30.73 -6.36 -2.47
CA LYS A 349 29.69 -5.33 -2.18
C LYS A 349 29.33 -4.48 -3.40
N LYS A 350 30.31 -4.11 -4.24
CA LYS A 350 30.08 -3.33 -5.47
C LYS A 350 29.16 -4.04 -6.47
N THR A 351 29.32 -5.35 -6.66
CA THR A 351 28.46 -6.14 -7.55
C THR A 351 27.04 -6.20 -7.01
N ILE A 352 26.89 -6.45 -5.70
CA ILE A 352 25.58 -6.47 -5.03
C ILE A 352 24.85 -5.13 -5.22
N ILE A 353 25.54 -4.00 -4.97
CA ILE A 353 24.99 -2.66 -5.16
C ILE A 353 24.54 -2.43 -6.60
N ARG A 354 25.36 -2.82 -7.60
CA ARG A 354 25.00 -2.69 -9.03
C ARG A 354 23.77 -3.52 -9.38
N THR A 355 23.69 -4.76 -8.91
CA THR A 355 22.53 -5.64 -9.15
C THR A 355 21.26 -5.07 -8.51
N ALA A 356 21.36 -4.55 -7.28
CA ALA A 356 20.23 -3.94 -6.58
C ALA A 356 19.69 -2.69 -7.30
N LEU A 357 20.56 -1.94 -7.98
CA LEU A 357 20.16 -0.76 -8.75
C LEU A 357 19.47 -1.07 -10.09
N ILE A 358 19.45 -2.31 -10.56
CA ILE A 358 18.85 -2.67 -11.86
C ILE A 358 17.37 -2.27 -11.92
N PHE A 359 16.59 -2.69 -10.92
CA PHE A 359 15.15 -2.42 -10.90
C PHE A 359 14.81 -0.92 -10.84
N PRO A 360 15.32 -0.12 -9.87
CA PRO A 360 15.02 1.31 -9.84
C PRO A 360 15.51 2.05 -11.09
N THR A 361 16.64 1.63 -11.67
CA THR A 361 17.13 2.21 -12.94
C THR A 361 16.19 1.89 -14.09
N ALA A 362 15.68 0.66 -14.17
CA ALA A 362 14.70 0.28 -15.19
C ALA A 362 13.39 1.07 -15.04
N VAL A 363 12.90 1.27 -13.81
CA VAL A 363 11.73 2.12 -13.53
C VAL A 363 11.99 3.58 -13.93
N PHE A 364 13.17 4.11 -13.62
CA PHE A 364 13.59 5.45 -14.01
C PHE A 364 13.58 5.61 -15.54
N ILE A 365 14.25 4.71 -16.26
CA ILE A 365 14.32 4.74 -17.73
C ILE A 365 12.92 4.59 -18.33
N ALA A 366 12.10 3.67 -17.82
CA ALA A 366 10.74 3.47 -18.30
C ALA A 366 9.91 4.75 -18.12
N TYR A 367 9.94 5.36 -16.94
CA TYR A 367 9.20 6.59 -16.65
C TYR A 367 9.62 7.74 -17.59
N PHE A 368 10.92 8.07 -17.66
CA PHE A 368 11.39 9.17 -18.51
C PHE A 368 11.25 8.85 -20.00
N GLY A 369 11.37 7.58 -20.39
CA GLY A 369 11.08 7.12 -21.75
C GLY A 369 9.63 7.37 -22.14
N PHE A 370 8.66 7.01 -21.29
CA PHE A 370 7.25 7.32 -21.54
C PHE A 370 6.97 8.82 -21.57
N VAL A 371 7.55 9.59 -20.66
CA VAL A 371 7.44 11.07 -20.66
C VAL A 371 7.95 11.65 -21.99
N ALA A 372 9.12 11.19 -22.47
CA ALA A 372 9.70 11.68 -23.72
C ALA A 372 8.85 11.39 -24.96
N THR A 373 8.03 10.33 -24.94
CA THR A 373 7.11 10.03 -26.05
C THR A 373 5.87 10.93 -26.08
N GLY A 374 5.56 11.65 -25.01
CA GLY A 374 4.29 12.36 -24.83
C GLY A 374 3.06 11.44 -24.74
N GLN A 375 3.24 10.11 -24.68
CA GLN A 375 2.15 9.12 -24.64
C GLN A 375 1.82 8.64 -23.22
N LEU A 376 2.38 9.26 -22.19
CA LEU A 376 2.13 8.88 -20.79
C LEU A 376 0.62 8.80 -20.51
N ASP A 377 -0.11 9.79 -21.01
CA ASP A 377 -1.55 9.99 -20.81
C ASP A 377 -2.40 8.90 -21.49
N ASN A 378 -2.00 8.46 -22.67
CA ASN A 378 -2.76 7.49 -23.47
C ASN A 378 -2.67 6.05 -22.95
N LYS A 379 -1.64 5.73 -22.15
CA LYS A 379 -1.35 4.38 -21.66
C LYS A 379 -1.65 4.16 -20.18
N MET A 380 -1.87 5.23 -19.40
CA MET A 380 -2.13 5.13 -17.97
C MET A 380 -3.60 4.87 -17.66
N ASN A 381 -3.87 3.94 -16.72
CA ASN A 381 -5.22 3.55 -16.29
C ASN A 381 -5.94 4.63 -15.49
N SER A 382 -6.17 5.79 -16.09
CA SER A 382 -6.72 6.96 -15.40
C SER A 382 -7.49 7.85 -16.37
N ASP A 383 -8.54 8.47 -15.89
CA ASP A 383 -9.32 9.44 -16.67
C ASP A 383 -8.78 10.88 -16.53
N LYS A 384 -7.70 11.11 -15.75
CA LYS A 384 -7.11 12.44 -15.49
C LYS A 384 -6.97 13.30 -16.75
N TYR A 385 -6.17 12.82 -17.70
CA TYR A 385 -5.75 13.62 -18.84
C TYR A 385 -6.86 13.77 -19.88
N LEU A 386 -7.71 12.75 -20.02
CA LEU A 386 -8.92 12.85 -20.84
C LEU A 386 -9.83 13.97 -20.34
N LEU A 387 -10.08 14.00 -19.03
CA LEU A 387 -10.93 15.03 -18.40
C LEU A 387 -10.27 16.41 -18.42
N ALA A 388 -8.95 16.49 -18.23
CA ALA A 388 -8.20 17.74 -18.33
C ALA A 388 -8.26 18.34 -19.75
N ASN A 389 -8.07 17.52 -20.78
CA ASN A 389 -8.15 17.94 -22.19
C ASN A 389 -9.55 18.42 -22.56
N LEU A 390 -10.59 17.73 -22.10
CA LEU A 390 -11.97 18.17 -22.30
C LEU A 390 -12.25 19.51 -21.63
N LYS A 391 -11.78 19.69 -20.40
CA LYS A 391 -11.94 20.96 -19.68
C LYS A 391 -11.21 22.11 -20.40
N ALA A 392 -10.00 21.85 -20.90
CA ALA A 392 -9.23 22.83 -21.67
C ALA A 392 -9.91 23.20 -23.01
N LYS A 393 -10.41 22.21 -23.76
CA LYS A 393 -11.14 22.42 -25.03
C LYS A 393 -12.41 23.26 -24.86
N ASN A 394 -13.03 23.20 -23.69
CA ASN A 394 -14.29 23.89 -23.40
C ASN A 394 -14.10 25.14 -22.53
N GLU A 395 -12.95 25.82 -22.63
CA GLU A 395 -12.68 27.09 -21.92
C GLU A 395 -12.89 26.99 -20.39
N ASN A 396 -12.60 25.84 -19.79
CA ASN A 396 -12.84 25.53 -18.38
C ASN A 396 -14.31 25.57 -17.94
N ARG A 397 -15.27 25.55 -18.88
CA ARG A 397 -16.70 25.43 -18.55
C ARG A 397 -16.99 24.05 -17.96
N GLU A 398 -17.78 24.02 -16.89
CA GLU A 398 -18.22 22.76 -16.30
C GLU A 398 -19.35 22.15 -17.12
N ILE A 399 -18.99 21.19 -17.97
CA ILE A 399 -19.95 20.40 -18.75
C ILE A 399 -20.26 19.11 -17.98
N PRO A 400 -21.54 18.72 -17.83
CA PRO A 400 -21.91 17.46 -17.19
C PRO A 400 -21.26 16.23 -17.84
N ILE A 401 -20.70 15.34 -17.02
CA ILE A 401 -20.04 14.10 -17.46
C ILE A 401 -20.85 12.90 -16.99
N TYR A 402 -21.22 12.05 -17.93
CA TYR A 402 -22.02 10.85 -17.71
C TYR A 402 -21.24 9.58 -18.10
N TYR A 403 -21.14 8.63 -17.19
CA TYR A 403 -20.54 7.32 -17.40
C TYR A 403 -21.62 6.27 -17.73
N TRP A 404 -21.30 5.33 -18.61
CA TRP A 404 -22.17 4.19 -18.86
C TRP A 404 -22.02 3.09 -17.80
N LYS A 405 -23.11 2.83 -17.07
CA LYS A 405 -23.25 1.88 -15.95
C LYS A 405 -22.38 2.20 -14.74
N ASP A 406 -21.06 2.07 -14.87
CA ASP A 406 -20.11 2.22 -13.77
C ASP A 406 -19.24 3.46 -13.96
N LYS A 407 -19.16 4.30 -12.92
CA LYS A 407 -18.17 5.37 -12.85
C LYS A 407 -16.78 4.77 -12.62
N SER A 408 -15.76 5.33 -13.24
CA SER A 408 -14.38 5.08 -12.82
C SER A 408 -14.11 5.81 -11.49
N TYR A 409 -13.18 5.30 -10.68
CA TYR A 409 -12.80 6.02 -9.45
C TYR A 409 -11.94 7.24 -9.78
N SER A 410 -11.03 7.11 -10.76
CA SER A 410 -10.26 8.25 -11.25
C SER A 410 -11.18 9.35 -11.80
N GLY A 411 -12.21 9.00 -12.57
CA GLY A 411 -13.18 9.96 -13.09
C GLY A 411 -13.99 10.67 -11.99
N GLN A 412 -14.39 9.96 -10.95
CA GLN A 412 -15.03 10.58 -9.78
C GLN A 412 -14.08 11.55 -9.07
N PHE A 413 -12.85 11.14 -8.83
CA PHE A 413 -11.83 11.97 -8.19
C PHE A 413 -11.54 13.25 -8.97
N TYR A 414 -11.24 13.13 -10.27
CA TYR A 414 -10.87 14.27 -11.11
C TYR A 414 -12.05 15.19 -11.50
N THR A 415 -13.29 14.74 -11.27
CA THR A 415 -14.49 15.59 -11.40
C THR A 415 -14.98 16.15 -10.07
N ASN A 416 -14.24 15.93 -8.97
CA ASN A 416 -14.66 16.27 -7.60
C ASN A 416 -16.06 15.70 -7.29
N GLY A 417 -16.34 14.47 -7.70
CA GLY A 417 -17.61 13.78 -7.46
C GLY A 417 -18.76 14.16 -8.38
N LYS A 418 -18.53 15.06 -9.36
CA LYS A 418 -19.58 15.49 -10.31
C LYS A 418 -19.90 14.48 -11.40
N ALA A 419 -19.06 13.45 -11.59
CA ALA A 419 -19.32 12.35 -12.51
C ALA A 419 -20.62 11.61 -12.14
N ARG A 420 -21.51 11.44 -13.11
CA ARG A 420 -22.79 10.73 -12.96
C ARG A 420 -22.77 9.41 -13.72
N ALA A 421 -23.54 8.43 -13.28
CA ALA A 421 -23.74 7.19 -14.04
C ALA A 421 -25.13 7.14 -14.67
N VAL A 422 -25.21 6.57 -15.87
CA VAL A 422 -26.44 6.21 -16.58
C VAL A 422 -26.53 4.70 -16.63
N GLN A 423 -27.57 4.13 -16.03
CA GLN A 423 -27.70 2.68 -15.81
C GLN A 423 -28.41 1.95 -16.95
N ASN A 424 -29.26 2.65 -17.72
CA ASN A 424 -30.08 2.04 -18.75
C ASN A 424 -30.37 3.03 -19.90
N GLU A 425 -30.88 2.49 -21.01
CA GLU A 425 -31.24 3.27 -22.20
C GLU A 425 -32.27 4.37 -21.89
N LYS A 426 -33.24 4.13 -20.99
CA LYS A 426 -34.25 5.14 -20.64
C LYS A 426 -33.63 6.37 -19.97
N GLN A 427 -32.67 6.18 -19.07
CA GLN A 427 -31.91 7.27 -18.48
C GLN A 427 -31.02 7.94 -19.53
N LEU A 428 -30.44 7.17 -20.46
CA LEU A 428 -29.64 7.70 -21.55
C LEU A 428 -30.49 8.61 -22.45
N ASP A 429 -31.67 8.18 -22.86
CA ASP A 429 -32.65 8.96 -23.62
C ASP A 429 -32.99 10.28 -22.90
N SER A 430 -33.21 10.20 -21.59
CA SER A 430 -33.55 11.38 -20.75
C SER A 430 -32.41 12.40 -20.70
N VAL A 431 -31.16 11.94 -20.67
CA VAL A 431 -29.98 12.82 -20.72
C VAL A 431 -29.81 13.41 -22.11
N LEU A 432 -30.01 12.60 -23.16
CA LEU A 432 -29.89 13.03 -24.56
C LEU A 432 -30.98 14.03 -24.97
N SER A 433 -32.14 14.04 -24.30
CA SER A 433 -33.21 15.01 -24.57
C SER A 433 -32.95 16.40 -23.97
N LEU A 434 -31.89 16.58 -23.16
CA LEU A 434 -31.58 17.86 -22.53
C LEU A 434 -31.09 18.93 -23.51
N ASN A 435 -30.72 18.55 -24.76
CA ASN A 435 -30.19 19.44 -25.81
C ASN A 435 -29.13 20.44 -25.29
N LYS A 436 -28.26 19.96 -24.40
CA LYS A 436 -27.14 20.71 -23.83
C LYS A 436 -25.84 19.98 -24.16
N PRO A 437 -24.72 20.69 -24.33
CA PRO A 437 -23.42 20.05 -24.45
C PRO A 437 -23.19 19.19 -23.20
N LEU A 438 -22.83 17.93 -23.43
CA LEU A 438 -22.58 16.93 -22.39
C LEU A 438 -21.60 15.89 -22.92
N PHE A 439 -20.82 15.29 -22.01
CA PHE A 439 -19.85 14.27 -22.34
C PHE A 439 -20.26 12.90 -21.81
N PHE A 440 -20.20 11.91 -22.68
CA PHE A 440 -20.40 10.51 -22.34
C PHE A 440 -19.09 9.74 -22.32
N VAL A 441 -18.80 9.13 -21.19
CA VAL A 441 -17.60 8.35 -20.94
C VAL A 441 -17.94 6.87 -21.02
N PHE A 442 -17.37 6.19 -22.01
CA PHE A 442 -17.58 4.77 -22.22
C PHE A 442 -16.27 3.99 -22.01
N PRO A 443 -16.27 2.97 -21.14
CA PRO A 443 -15.22 1.97 -21.13
C PRO A 443 -15.22 1.24 -22.48
N LYS A 444 -14.08 1.19 -23.19
CA LYS A 444 -13.95 0.52 -24.49
C LYS A 444 -14.44 -0.93 -24.47
N LYS A 445 -14.22 -1.65 -23.36
CA LYS A 445 -14.72 -3.02 -23.16
C LYS A 445 -16.25 -3.14 -23.16
N LYS A 446 -16.96 -2.07 -22.80
CA LYS A 446 -18.43 -2.02 -22.75
C LYS A 446 -19.04 -1.24 -23.92
N GLN A 447 -18.21 -0.73 -24.83
CA GLN A 447 -18.69 0.09 -25.94
C GLN A 447 -19.61 -0.72 -26.88
N GLN A 448 -19.38 -2.03 -27.00
CA GLN A 448 -20.24 -2.94 -27.77
C GLN A 448 -21.64 -3.13 -27.14
N GLU A 449 -21.83 -2.78 -25.87
CA GLU A 449 -23.14 -2.87 -25.20
C GLU A 449 -24.05 -1.68 -25.54
N ILE A 450 -23.52 -0.65 -26.22
CA ILE A 450 -24.24 0.57 -26.55
C ILE A 450 -24.91 0.37 -27.90
N PRO A 451 -26.24 0.54 -27.99
CA PRO A 451 -26.93 0.50 -29.28
C PRO A 451 -26.38 1.53 -30.27
N GLN A 452 -26.16 1.12 -31.51
CA GLN A 452 -25.58 1.96 -32.57
C GLN A 452 -26.33 3.29 -32.76
N LYS A 453 -27.67 3.28 -32.60
CA LYS A 453 -28.55 4.47 -32.65
C LYS A 453 -28.09 5.63 -31.75
N TYR A 454 -27.38 5.35 -30.65
CA TYR A 454 -26.83 6.37 -29.75
C TYR A 454 -25.46 6.87 -30.19
N LEU A 455 -24.60 5.98 -30.67
CA LEU A 455 -23.26 6.32 -31.16
C LEU A 455 -23.35 7.25 -32.39
N ASP A 456 -24.33 7.04 -33.26
CA ASP A 456 -24.52 7.86 -34.48
C ASP A 456 -24.88 9.34 -34.16
N ARG A 457 -25.53 9.56 -33.01
CA ARG A 457 -25.89 10.88 -32.47
C ARG A 457 -24.74 11.58 -31.73
N MET A 458 -23.63 10.89 -31.54
CA MET A 458 -22.48 11.39 -30.81
C MET A 458 -21.27 11.55 -31.72
N THR A 459 -20.30 12.35 -31.29
CA THR A 459 -18.98 12.47 -31.92
C THR A 459 -17.91 12.05 -30.92
N LEU A 460 -16.94 11.25 -31.36
CA LEU A 460 -15.81 10.88 -30.52
C LEU A 460 -14.90 12.10 -30.36
N THR A 461 -14.74 12.59 -29.13
CA THR A 461 -13.96 13.80 -28.83
C THR A 461 -12.55 13.46 -28.35
N GLU A 462 -12.44 12.45 -27.49
CA GLU A 462 -11.19 12.02 -26.84
C GLU A 462 -11.20 10.50 -26.62
N SER A 463 -10.02 9.85 -26.59
CA SER A 463 -9.94 8.45 -26.15
C SER A 463 -8.54 8.10 -25.65
N ASN A 464 -8.46 7.18 -24.70
CA ASN A 464 -7.22 6.51 -24.29
C ASN A 464 -7.35 4.99 -24.50
N TYR A 465 -6.39 4.19 -24.02
CA TYR A 465 -6.43 2.73 -24.21
C TYR A 465 -7.62 2.03 -23.54
N LYS A 466 -8.29 2.65 -22.54
CA LYS A 466 -9.39 2.06 -21.76
C LYS A 466 -10.75 2.70 -22.03
N THR A 467 -10.77 3.99 -22.31
CA THR A 467 -11.96 4.84 -22.23
C THR A 467 -12.06 5.70 -23.49
N SER A 468 -13.29 5.88 -23.97
CA SER A 468 -13.62 6.78 -25.07
C SER A 468 -14.63 7.81 -24.56
N ILE A 469 -14.44 9.08 -24.92
CA ILE A 469 -15.36 10.16 -24.55
C ILE A 469 -16.03 10.72 -25.79
N PHE A 470 -17.34 10.81 -25.71
CA PHE A 470 -18.20 11.22 -26.80
C PHE A 470 -18.98 12.47 -26.41
N GLU A 471 -19.15 13.37 -27.36
CA GLU A 471 -19.96 14.58 -27.24
C GLU A 471 -21.25 14.43 -28.04
N LEU A 472 -22.36 14.89 -27.47
CA LEU A 472 -23.64 14.93 -28.17
C LEU A 472 -23.63 16.00 -29.26
N LYS A 473 -24.06 15.64 -30.48
CA LYS A 473 -24.21 16.57 -31.61
C LYS A 473 -25.33 17.58 -31.40
#